data_AF-A0A8J3G2I5-F1
#
_entry.id   AF-A0A8J3G2I5-F1
#
_cell.length_a   1.000
_cell.length_b   1.000
_cell.length_c   1.000
_cell.angle_alpha   90.00
_cell.angle_beta   90.00
_cell.angle_gamma   90.00
#
_symmetry.space_group_name_H-M   'P 1'
#
loop_
_entity.id
_entity.type
_entity.pdbx_description
1 polymer ?
#
loop_
_entity_poly.entity_id
_entity_poly.type
_entity_poly.pdbx_seq_one_letter_code
_entity_poly.pdbx_strand_id
1 'polypeptide(L)'
;MTRWQWFTQAGPKPIWIRYLLLIAAASGMTRFALGTQWMRESAVLYVLIPYLVGVLIYLVTPPASGIGFWARLWTHMRTALIVMLSTSLLLFEGFLCVVMFLPIYFFFAILIIATNSRYMKAPSDSILSENSDGGPGQHLRSSLIPMIIVILSLEGIPGTGVSLGPDKATTVSRTAVLDLTPAQVRANIIGHTYPAAGRSRFLALFPRPISVDAQSLDIGTIHTAHMEYRRWGLAHINVHRGTTVMEFTESTPTRLRARFIHDDSYLSHYMNFETWALEMTPLTTGQTQVTITVGYERKLAPAWYFAPLQKKAVGDGLDYALRDILGPAQ
;
A
#
# COMPACT_ATOMS: atom_id res chain seq x y z
N MET A 1 28.58 -12.92 -36.74
CA MET A 1 28.12 -13.07 -35.35
C MET A 1 29.12 -12.42 -34.41
N THR A 2 28.80 -11.26 -33.86
CA THR A 2 29.70 -10.49 -32.98
C THR A 2 29.55 -10.94 -31.53
N ARG A 3 30.66 -10.88 -30.77
CA ARG A 3 30.85 -11.34 -29.38
C ARG A 3 29.81 -10.84 -28.36
N TRP A 4 29.02 -9.83 -28.73
CA TRP A 4 27.91 -9.26 -27.95
C TRP A 4 26.59 -10.06 -28.02
N GLN A 5 26.39 -10.90 -29.04
CA GLN A 5 25.16 -11.71 -29.17
C GLN A 5 25.11 -12.90 -28.19
N TRP A 6 26.27 -13.33 -27.67
CA TRP A 6 26.34 -14.42 -26.69
C TRP A 6 25.75 -14.04 -25.32
N PHE A 7 25.97 -12.80 -24.87
CA PHE A 7 25.46 -12.34 -23.58
C PHE A 7 23.94 -12.08 -23.57
N THR A 8 23.35 -11.75 -24.73
CA THR A 8 21.93 -11.34 -24.79
C THR A 8 20.95 -12.47 -25.08
N GLN A 9 21.40 -13.63 -25.59
CA GLN A 9 20.52 -14.76 -25.86
C GLN A 9 20.75 -15.99 -24.99
N ALA A 10 21.92 -16.12 -24.35
CA ALA A 10 22.28 -17.27 -23.52
C ALA A 10 22.65 -16.87 -22.09
N GLY A 11 21.77 -16.16 -21.39
CA GLY A 11 21.90 -16.02 -19.93
C GLY A 11 22.03 -17.39 -19.23
N PRO A 12 22.48 -17.44 -17.96
CA PRO A 12 22.86 -18.68 -17.30
C PRO A 12 21.75 -19.73 -17.42
N LYS A 13 22.12 -20.89 -17.95
CA LYS A 13 21.33 -22.12 -17.85
C LYS A 13 21.86 -22.88 -16.65
N PRO A 14 20.99 -23.44 -15.81
CA PRO A 14 19.53 -23.50 -15.90
C PRO A 14 18.77 -22.20 -15.53
N ILE A 15 17.54 -22.06 -16.03
CA ILE A 15 16.70 -20.85 -15.90
C ILE A 15 16.45 -20.42 -14.44
N TRP A 16 16.46 -21.35 -13.49
CA TRP A 16 16.28 -21.04 -12.07
C TRP A 16 17.40 -20.16 -11.51
N ILE A 17 18.63 -20.23 -12.06
CA ILE A 17 19.72 -19.33 -11.65
C ILE A 17 19.35 -17.87 -11.92
N ARG A 18 18.68 -17.60 -13.06
CA ARG A 18 18.20 -16.26 -13.39
C ARG A 18 17.18 -15.76 -12.39
N TYR A 19 16.23 -16.61 -12.00
CA TYR A 19 15.25 -16.28 -10.96
C TYR A 19 15.94 -15.98 -9.62
N LEU A 20 16.91 -16.78 -9.20
CA LEU A 20 17.64 -16.52 -7.96
C LEU A 20 18.41 -15.19 -7.99
N LEU A 21 19.07 -14.88 -9.11
CA LEU A 21 19.75 -13.59 -9.27
C LEU A 21 18.78 -12.41 -9.23
N LEU A 22 17.61 -12.53 -9.89
CA LEU A 22 16.57 -11.51 -9.86
C LEU A 22 15.99 -11.32 -8.45
N ILE A 23 15.73 -12.41 -7.74
CA ILE A 23 15.24 -12.39 -6.36
C ILE A 23 16.28 -11.77 -5.44
N ALA A 24 17.56 -12.14 -5.57
CA ALA A 24 18.64 -11.57 -4.78
C ALA A 24 18.80 -10.07 -5.02
N ALA A 25 18.78 -9.64 -6.29
CA ALA A 25 18.86 -8.23 -6.65
C ALA A 25 17.65 -7.44 -6.12
N ALA A 26 16.42 -7.91 -6.36
CA ALA A 26 15.20 -7.27 -5.89
C ALA A 26 15.14 -7.21 -4.35
N SER A 27 15.59 -8.27 -3.67
CA SER A 27 15.68 -8.33 -2.20
C SER A 27 16.71 -7.35 -1.67
N GLY A 28 17.90 -7.27 -2.30
CA GLY A 28 18.94 -6.32 -1.91
C GLY A 28 18.50 -4.87 -2.07
N MET A 29 17.89 -4.53 -3.22
CA MET A 29 17.38 -3.18 -3.49
C MET A 29 16.28 -2.78 -2.50
N THR A 30 15.32 -3.66 -2.26
CA THR A 30 14.23 -3.42 -1.32
C THR A 30 14.75 -3.34 0.12
N ARG A 31 15.67 -4.22 0.53
CA ARG A 31 16.27 -4.19 1.88
C ARG A 31 17.03 -2.91 2.13
N PHE A 32 17.79 -2.44 1.13
CA PHE A 32 18.51 -1.19 1.18
C PHE A 32 17.54 -0.01 1.38
N ALA A 33 16.46 0.05 0.59
CA ALA A 33 15.45 1.10 0.72
C ALA A 33 14.67 1.05 2.03
N LEU A 34 14.38 -0.13 2.57
CA LEU A 34 13.73 -0.28 3.87
C LEU A 34 14.66 0.08 5.04
N GLY A 35 15.98 0.04 4.82
CA GLY A 35 16.98 0.44 5.81
C GLY A 35 17.02 1.95 6.08
N THR A 36 16.45 2.77 5.19
CA THR A 36 16.43 4.23 5.30
C THR A 36 15.00 4.74 5.42
N GLN A 37 14.71 5.48 6.50
CA GLN A 37 13.35 5.95 6.79
C GLN A 37 12.73 6.74 5.63
N TRP A 38 13.49 7.65 5.03
CA TRP A 38 12.98 8.50 3.95
C TRP A 38 12.63 7.70 2.69
N MET A 39 13.40 6.66 2.34
CA MET A 39 13.11 5.82 1.18
C MET A 39 11.82 5.02 1.39
N ARG A 40 11.61 4.50 2.61
CA ARG A 40 10.41 3.77 3.02
C ARG A 40 9.13 4.60 2.85
N GLU A 41 9.23 5.90 3.07
CA GLU A 41 8.10 6.85 3.00
C GLU A 41 7.95 7.47 1.60
N SER A 42 9.00 7.44 0.78
CA SER A 42 9.02 8.05 -0.56
C SER A 42 8.45 7.17 -1.69
N ALA A 43 8.13 7.81 -2.81
CA ALA A 43 7.75 7.13 -4.04
C ALA A 43 8.89 6.29 -4.66
N VAL A 44 10.15 6.46 -4.23
CA VAL A 44 11.29 5.64 -4.70
C VAL A 44 11.03 4.15 -4.47
N LEU A 45 10.51 3.78 -3.29
CA LEU A 45 10.24 2.39 -2.96
C LEU A 45 9.10 1.80 -3.80
N TYR A 46 8.08 2.61 -4.12
CA TYR A 46 6.85 2.14 -4.75
C TYR A 46 6.76 2.41 -6.26
N VAL A 47 7.67 3.22 -6.82
CA VAL A 47 7.70 3.58 -8.24
C VAL A 47 9.06 3.23 -8.87
N LEU A 48 10.17 3.74 -8.32
CA LEU A 48 11.50 3.56 -8.93
C LEU A 48 12.03 2.13 -8.82
N ILE A 49 12.12 1.58 -7.60
CA ILE A 49 12.61 0.20 -7.39
C ILE A 49 11.82 -0.81 -8.23
N PRO A 50 10.48 -0.77 -8.22
CA PRO A 50 9.63 -1.57 -9.09
C PRO A 50 9.96 -1.50 -10.57
N TYR A 51 10.15 -0.28 -11.05
CA TYR A 51 10.49 -0.02 -12.43
C TYR A 51 11.84 -0.65 -12.78
N LEU A 52 12.85 -0.45 -11.92
CA LEU A 52 14.18 -1.03 -12.09
C LEU A 52 14.15 -2.56 -12.06
N VAL A 53 13.35 -3.17 -11.16
CA VAL A 53 13.14 -4.63 -11.13
C VAL A 53 12.49 -5.10 -12.43
N GLY A 54 11.49 -4.38 -12.96
CA GLY A 54 10.89 -4.67 -14.26
C GLY A 54 11.89 -4.61 -15.41
N VAL A 55 12.71 -3.56 -15.45
CA VAL A 55 13.79 -3.44 -16.44
C VAL A 55 14.78 -4.60 -16.31
N LEU A 56 15.19 -4.97 -15.09
CA LEU A 56 16.10 -6.09 -14.86
C LEU A 56 15.50 -7.43 -15.32
N ILE A 57 14.23 -7.70 -15.00
CA ILE A 57 13.51 -8.87 -15.48
C ILE A 57 13.53 -8.93 -17.01
N TYR A 58 13.27 -7.79 -17.67
CA TYR A 58 13.29 -7.70 -19.11
C TYR A 58 14.68 -8.03 -19.70
N LEU A 59 15.74 -7.45 -19.14
CA LEU A 59 17.11 -7.66 -19.61
C LEU A 59 17.57 -9.11 -19.42
N VAL A 60 17.15 -9.76 -18.33
CA VAL A 60 17.61 -11.12 -17.96
C VAL A 60 16.72 -12.21 -18.57
N THR A 61 15.47 -11.90 -18.88
CA THR A 61 14.46 -12.85 -19.38
C THR A 61 13.99 -12.45 -20.79
N PRO A 62 14.87 -12.51 -21.80
CA PRO A 62 14.48 -12.21 -23.18
C PRO A 62 13.40 -13.19 -23.63
N PRO A 63 12.27 -12.72 -24.19
CA PRO A 63 11.24 -13.59 -24.73
C PRO A 63 11.76 -14.33 -25.97
N ALA A 64 11.28 -15.55 -26.20
CA ALA A 64 11.60 -16.25 -27.44
C ALA A 64 11.09 -15.46 -28.66
N SER A 65 11.87 -15.47 -29.74
CA SER A 65 11.49 -14.86 -31.02
C SER A 65 10.17 -15.44 -31.52
N GLY A 66 9.25 -14.58 -31.98
CA GLY A 66 7.95 -15.00 -32.55
C GLY A 66 6.78 -15.11 -31.57
N ILE A 67 6.98 -14.90 -30.27
CA ILE A 67 5.88 -14.87 -29.29
C ILE A 67 5.07 -13.56 -29.42
N GLY A 68 3.74 -13.66 -29.51
CA GLY A 68 2.83 -12.51 -29.56
C GLY A 68 2.83 -11.64 -28.29
N PHE A 69 2.31 -10.41 -28.39
CA PHE A 69 2.27 -9.42 -27.30
C PHE A 69 1.77 -9.99 -25.97
N TRP A 70 0.61 -10.66 -25.99
CA TRP A 70 -0.05 -11.18 -24.78
C TRP A 70 0.80 -12.22 -24.04
N ALA A 71 1.44 -13.13 -24.77
CA ALA A 71 2.28 -14.16 -24.16
C ALA A 71 3.58 -13.58 -23.60
N ARG A 72 4.13 -12.51 -24.21
CA ARG A 72 5.27 -11.76 -23.65
C ARG A 72 4.87 -11.03 -22.36
N LEU A 73 3.75 -10.31 -22.39
CA LEU A 73 3.21 -9.61 -21.22
C LEU A 73 2.98 -10.60 -20.07
N TRP A 74 2.27 -11.70 -20.34
CA TRP A 74 2.01 -12.74 -19.34
C TRP A 74 3.30 -13.33 -18.74
N THR A 75 4.30 -13.61 -19.57
CA THR A 75 5.60 -14.12 -19.09
C THR A 75 6.29 -13.13 -18.18
N HIS A 76 6.25 -11.83 -18.52
CA HIS A 76 6.82 -10.76 -17.70
C HIS A 76 6.06 -10.63 -16.38
N MET A 77 4.72 -10.54 -16.43
CA MET A 77 3.87 -10.40 -15.25
C MET A 77 4.06 -11.58 -14.28
N ARG A 78 4.07 -12.81 -14.80
CA ARG A 78 4.30 -14.02 -14.00
C ARG A 78 5.68 -14.02 -13.35
N THR A 79 6.71 -13.65 -14.10
CA THR A 79 8.09 -13.58 -13.59
C THR A 79 8.22 -12.54 -12.49
N ALA A 80 7.64 -11.36 -12.69
CA ALA A 80 7.61 -10.31 -11.69
C ALA A 80 6.86 -10.73 -10.44
N LEU A 81 5.68 -11.35 -10.58
CA LEU A 81 4.91 -11.87 -9.47
C LEU A 81 5.72 -12.88 -8.65
N ILE A 82 6.41 -13.83 -9.30
CA ILE A 82 7.28 -14.81 -8.65
C ILE A 82 8.42 -14.09 -7.90
N VAL A 83 9.11 -13.16 -8.56
CA VAL A 83 10.25 -12.43 -7.96
C VAL A 83 9.80 -11.59 -6.77
N MET A 84 8.69 -10.87 -6.87
CA MET A 84 8.17 -9.99 -5.81
C MET A 84 7.63 -10.77 -4.62
N LEU A 85 6.85 -11.83 -4.85
CA LEU A 85 6.37 -12.69 -3.76
C LEU A 85 7.54 -13.38 -3.05
N SER A 86 8.53 -13.87 -3.81
CA SER A 86 9.74 -14.47 -3.23
C SER A 86 10.54 -13.45 -2.41
N THR A 87 10.65 -12.21 -2.91
CA THR A 87 11.33 -11.12 -2.20
C THR A 87 10.61 -10.78 -0.89
N SER A 88 9.28 -10.70 -0.89
CA SER A 88 8.50 -10.47 0.35
C SER A 88 8.65 -11.61 1.34
N LEU A 89 8.71 -12.86 0.87
CA LEU A 89 8.96 -14.02 1.73
C LEU A 89 10.35 -13.93 2.40
N LEU A 90 11.39 -13.56 1.64
CA LEU A 90 12.76 -13.43 2.16
C LEU A 90 12.93 -12.26 3.14
N LEU A 91 12.24 -11.15 2.89
CA LEU A 91 12.33 -9.96 3.74
C LEU A 91 11.46 -10.05 4.99
N PHE A 92 10.61 -11.08 5.11
CA PHE A 92 9.56 -11.20 6.13
C PHE A 92 8.64 -9.96 6.21
N GLU A 93 8.63 -9.15 5.16
CA GLU A 93 7.77 -7.99 5.02
C GLU A 93 6.35 -8.41 4.65
N GLY A 94 5.37 -7.60 5.06
CA GLY A 94 3.96 -7.96 4.96
C GLY A 94 3.50 -8.20 3.52
N PHE A 95 2.71 -9.25 3.27
CA PHE A 95 2.03 -9.52 1.99
C PHE A 95 1.31 -8.27 1.44
N LEU A 96 0.78 -7.42 2.33
CA LEU A 96 0.13 -6.18 1.96
C LEU A 96 1.04 -5.25 1.15
N CYS A 97 2.35 -5.19 1.42
CA CYS A 97 3.24 -4.35 0.62
C CYS A 97 3.25 -4.82 -0.84
N VAL A 98 3.32 -6.13 -1.10
CA VAL A 98 3.26 -6.70 -2.46
C VAL A 98 1.90 -6.48 -3.10
N VAL A 99 0.81 -6.70 -2.38
CA VAL A 99 -0.55 -6.51 -2.92
C VAL A 99 -0.80 -5.07 -3.32
N MET A 100 -0.36 -4.10 -2.51
CA MET A 100 -0.47 -2.67 -2.85
C MET A 100 0.50 -2.27 -3.95
N PHE A 101 1.59 -3.01 -4.10
CA PHE A 101 2.63 -2.70 -5.06
C PHE A 101 2.35 -3.24 -6.48
N LEU A 102 1.80 -4.44 -6.60
CA LEU A 102 1.53 -5.12 -7.87
C LEU A 102 0.74 -4.27 -8.89
N PRO A 103 -0.34 -3.54 -8.52
CA PRO A 103 -1.09 -2.71 -9.46
C PRO A 103 -0.25 -1.62 -10.12
N ILE A 104 0.61 -0.95 -9.34
CA ILE A 104 1.51 0.10 -9.85
C ILE A 104 2.51 -0.53 -10.82
N TYR A 105 3.09 -1.66 -10.43
CA TYR A 105 4.05 -2.36 -11.28
C TYR A 105 3.42 -2.82 -12.61
N PHE A 106 2.25 -3.45 -12.57
CA PHE A 106 1.56 -3.91 -13.77
C PHE A 106 1.21 -2.74 -14.70
N PHE A 107 0.76 -1.62 -14.15
CA PHE A 107 0.50 -0.42 -14.92
C PHE A 107 1.74 0.04 -15.71
N PHE A 108 2.89 0.19 -15.05
CA PHE A 108 4.12 0.61 -15.72
C PHE A 108 4.68 -0.45 -16.67
N ALA A 109 4.60 -1.73 -16.32
CA ALA A 109 5.07 -2.79 -17.19
C ALA A 109 4.25 -2.86 -18.49
N ILE A 110 2.92 -2.71 -18.43
CA ILE A 110 2.05 -2.59 -19.60
C ILE A 110 2.46 -1.37 -20.43
N LEU A 111 2.64 -0.21 -19.78
CA LEU A 111 3.02 1.03 -20.45
C LEU A 111 4.36 0.91 -21.18
N ILE A 112 5.37 0.28 -20.59
CA ILE A 112 6.68 0.04 -21.21
C ILE A 112 6.54 -0.89 -22.43
N ILE A 113 5.87 -2.04 -22.27
CA ILE A 113 5.73 -3.02 -23.36
C ILE A 113 4.89 -2.43 -24.52
N ALA A 114 3.86 -1.64 -24.21
CA ALA A 114 2.99 -1.05 -25.22
C ALA A 114 3.65 0.09 -26.02
N THR A 115 4.47 0.91 -25.36
CA THR A 115 5.07 2.11 -25.98
C THR A 115 6.36 1.85 -26.73
N ASN A 116 7.07 0.77 -26.38
CA ASN A 116 8.39 0.52 -26.92
C ASN A 116 8.24 -0.37 -28.16
N SER A 117 8.34 0.23 -29.35
CA SER A 117 8.10 -0.44 -30.64
C SER A 117 9.00 -1.67 -30.89
N ARG A 118 10.15 -1.73 -30.21
CA ARG A 118 11.04 -2.91 -30.19
C ARG A 118 10.40 -4.12 -29.51
N TYR A 119 9.41 -3.93 -28.64
CA TYR A 119 8.62 -5.01 -28.03
C TYR A 119 7.55 -5.57 -28.98
N MET A 120 7.11 -4.80 -29.98
CA MET A 120 6.08 -5.18 -30.95
C MET A 120 6.65 -5.80 -32.24
N LYS A 121 7.89 -5.46 -32.62
CA LYS A 121 8.51 -6.03 -33.84
C LYS A 121 8.95 -7.48 -33.60
N ALA A 122 8.35 -8.42 -34.33
CA ALA A 122 8.88 -9.76 -34.51
C ALA A 122 10.20 -9.68 -35.31
N PRO A 123 11.23 -10.48 -34.99
CA PRO A 123 12.50 -10.46 -35.72
C PRO A 123 12.42 -11.07 -37.13
N SER A 124 11.22 -11.41 -37.62
CA SER A 124 11.01 -12.02 -38.94
C SER A 124 11.25 -11.05 -40.10
N ASP A 125 11.06 -9.75 -39.91
CA ASP A 125 11.06 -8.79 -41.03
C ASP A 125 12.32 -7.92 -41.10
N SER A 126 13.29 -8.12 -40.19
CA SER A 126 14.48 -7.27 -40.10
C SER A 126 15.64 -7.66 -41.02
N ILE A 127 15.44 -8.57 -41.97
CA ILE A 127 16.44 -8.85 -43.02
C ILE A 127 16.14 -8.07 -44.31
N LEU A 128 14.94 -7.47 -44.46
CA LEU A 128 14.56 -6.73 -45.67
C LEU A 128 14.18 -5.25 -45.47
N SER A 129 14.28 -4.72 -44.25
CA SER A 129 13.90 -3.32 -43.98
C SER A 129 15.02 -2.56 -43.26
N GLU A 130 16.07 -2.26 -44.01
CA GLU A 130 17.16 -1.34 -43.61
C GLU A 130 16.81 0.14 -43.90
N ASN A 131 15.59 0.44 -44.37
CA ASN A 131 15.21 1.77 -44.86
C ASN A 131 13.90 2.34 -44.27
N SER A 132 13.51 1.96 -43.05
CA SER A 132 12.47 2.72 -42.34
C SER A 132 13.13 3.60 -41.29
N ASP A 133 13.43 4.83 -41.67
CA ASP A 133 13.71 5.95 -40.78
C ASP A 133 12.76 5.89 -39.57
N GLY A 134 13.32 5.53 -38.41
CA GLY A 134 12.67 5.74 -37.14
C GLY A 134 12.63 7.24 -36.90
N GLY A 135 11.57 7.90 -37.39
CA GLY A 135 11.41 9.34 -37.26
C GLY A 135 11.67 9.81 -35.82
N PRO A 136 12.15 11.05 -35.60
CA PRO A 136 12.62 11.56 -34.31
C PRO A 136 11.63 11.36 -33.15
N GLY A 137 10.33 11.19 -33.43
CA GLY A 137 9.29 10.88 -32.46
C GLY A 137 9.38 9.49 -31.78
N GLN A 138 9.93 8.44 -32.41
CA GLN A 138 10.05 7.12 -31.76
C GLN A 138 11.20 7.05 -30.75
N HIS A 139 12.32 7.72 -31.04
CA HIS A 139 13.42 7.87 -30.10
C HIS A 139 13.04 8.80 -28.93
N LEU A 140 12.24 9.85 -29.18
CA LEU A 140 11.71 10.70 -28.10
C LEU A 140 10.77 9.93 -27.15
N ARG A 141 9.81 9.15 -27.68
CA ARG A 141 8.83 8.41 -26.86
C ARG A 141 9.47 7.39 -25.91
N SER A 142 10.55 6.73 -26.34
CA SER A 142 11.31 5.80 -25.49
C SER A 142 12.16 6.51 -24.42
N SER A 143 12.50 7.79 -24.62
CA SER A 143 13.23 8.63 -23.67
C SER A 143 12.34 9.22 -22.56
N LEU A 144 11.05 9.45 -22.83
CA LEU A 144 10.14 10.13 -21.89
C LEU A 144 9.71 9.27 -20.69
N ILE A 145 9.56 7.95 -20.86
CA ILE A 145 9.05 7.07 -19.79
C ILE A 145 10.00 6.99 -18.59
N PRO A 146 11.30 6.72 -18.76
CA PRO A 146 12.26 6.78 -17.65
C PRO A 146 12.24 8.16 -16.95
N MET A 147 12.10 9.24 -17.71
CA MET A 147 12.03 10.60 -17.16
C MET A 147 10.78 10.80 -16.29
N ILE A 148 9.61 10.36 -16.75
CA ILE A 148 8.36 10.39 -15.99
C ILE A 148 8.51 9.58 -14.70
N ILE A 149 9.08 8.36 -14.78
CA ILE A 149 9.31 7.52 -13.60
C ILE A 149 10.20 8.23 -12.58
N VAL A 150 11.30 8.85 -13.05
CA VAL A 150 12.20 9.62 -12.16
C VAL A 150 11.44 10.75 -11.49
N ILE A 151 10.67 11.55 -12.24
CA ILE A 151 9.88 12.67 -11.70
C ILE A 151 8.85 12.19 -10.66
N LEU A 152 8.09 11.14 -10.98
CA LEU A 152 7.11 10.55 -10.05
C LEU A 152 7.77 9.99 -8.79
N SER A 153 9.02 9.53 -8.90
CA SER A 153 9.78 8.97 -7.78
C SER A 153 10.38 10.02 -6.85
N LEU A 154 10.38 11.30 -7.23
CA LEU A 154 10.87 12.40 -6.39
C LEU A 154 9.94 12.73 -5.22
N GLU A 155 8.68 12.28 -5.28
CA GLU A 155 7.71 12.53 -4.21
C GLU A 155 8.12 11.84 -2.90
N GLY A 156 8.13 12.60 -1.81
CA GLY A 156 8.50 12.10 -0.48
C GLY A 156 10.01 11.99 -0.22
N ILE A 157 10.86 12.41 -1.16
CA ILE A 157 12.30 12.59 -0.91
C ILE A 157 12.51 13.89 -0.11
N PRO A 158 13.21 13.87 1.04
CA PRO A 158 13.52 15.06 1.81
C PRO A 158 14.27 16.10 0.96
N GLY A 159 13.85 17.37 1.02
CA GLY A 159 14.51 18.48 0.34
C GLY A 159 14.10 18.72 -1.11
N THR A 160 13.32 17.83 -1.76
CA THR A 160 12.83 18.09 -3.13
C THR A 160 11.60 19.00 -3.16
N GLY A 161 10.80 19.02 -2.09
CA GLY A 161 9.54 19.79 -2.02
C GLY A 161 8.45 19.29 -2.97
N VAL A 162 8.66 18.19 -3.68
CA VAL A 162 7.73 17.65 -4.68
C VAL A 162 6.58 16.91 -3.98
N SER A 163 5.36 17.39 -4.20
CA SER A 163 4.10 16.72 -3.80
C SER A 163 3.19 16.62 -5.02
N LEU A 164 2.84 15.40 -5.44
CA LEU A 164 2.07 15.14 -6.66
C LEU A 164 0.64 14.67 -6.36
N GLY A 165 0.03 15.21 -5.31
CA GLY A 165 -1.35 14.88 -4.93
C GLY A 165 -1.78 15.54 -3.63
N PRO A 166 -2.81 14.99 -2.96
CA PRO A 166 -3.37 15.57 -1.75
C PRO A 166 -2.36 15.69 -0.61
N ASP A 167 -2.62 16.65 0.26
CA ASP A 167 -1.85 16.89 1.48
C ASP A 167 -1.69 15.62 2.33
N LYS A 168 -0.61 15.59 3.11
CA LYS A 168 -0.34 14.45 4.00
C LYS A 168 -1.38 14.38 5.13
N ALA A 169 -1.73 15.52 5.72
CA ALA A 169 -2.76 15.61 6.74
C ALA A 169 -4.14 15.37 6.12
N THR A 170 -4.86 14.39 6.63
CA THR A 170 -6.18 14.01 6.14
C THR A 170 -7.12 13.75 7.31
N THR A 171 -8.34 14.26 7.18
CA THR A 171 -9.43 13.99 8.12
C THR A 171 -10.52 13.20 7.43
N VAL A 172 -11.01 12.15 8.08
CA VAL A 172 -12.10 11.31 7.59
C VAL A 172 -13.20 11.25 8.63
N SER A 173 -14.43 11.56 8.22
CA SER A 173 -15.61 11.50 9.08
C SER A 173 -16.63 10.51 8.52
N ARG A 174 -17.38 9.88 9.43
CA ARG A 174 -18.55 9.04 9.15
C ARG A 174 -19.65 9.34 10.14
N THR A 175 -20.89 9.33 9.66
CA THR A 175 -22.08 9.63 10.46
C THR A 175 -23.09 8.51 10.27
N ALA A 176 -23.69 8.05 11.36
CA ALA A 176 -24.80 7.11 11.36
C ALA A 176 -25.83 7.52 12.42
N VAL A 177 -27.09 7.13 12.23
CA VAL A 177 -28.12 7.20 13.28
C VAL A 177 -28.19 5.84 13.95
N LEU A 178 -28.05 5.81 15.27
CA LEU A 178 -28.14 4.61 16.08
C LEU A 178 -29.41 4.67 16.93
N ASP A 179 -30.09 3.55 17.08
CA ASP A 179 -31.24 3.38 17.99
C ASP A 179 -30.75 3.18 19.45
N LEU A 180 -29.87 4.08 19.88
CA LEU A 180 -29.28 4.13 21.21
C LEU A 180 -29.31 5.56 21.74
N THR A 181 -29.35 5.70 23.06
CA THR A 181 -29.09 6.97 23.75
C THR A 181 -27.58 7.29 23.78
N PRO A 182 -27.17 8.56 23.95
CA PRO A 182 -25.74 8.89 24.06
C PRO A 182 -25.03 8.15 25.20
N ALA A 183 -25.75 7.89 26.30
CA ALA A 183 -25.22 7.11 27.42
C ALA A 183 -24.92 5.65 27.04
N GLN A 184 -25.80 5.00 26.27
CA GLN A 184 -25.59 3.64 25.77
C GLN A 184 -24.43 3.59 24.76
N VAL A 185 -24.34 4.57 23.85
CA VAL A 185 -23.21 4.67 22.90
C VAL A 185 -21.88 4.78 23.66
N ARG A 186 -21.83 5.61 24.71
CA ARG A 186 -20.63 5.74 25.55
C ARG A 186 -20.30 4.44 26.29
N ALA A 187 -21.30 3.74 26.83
CA ALA A 187 -21.10 2.47 27.53
C ALA A 187 -20.49 1.40 26.60
N ASN A 188 -20.88 1.40 25.32
CA ASN A 188 -20.34 0.48 24.32
C ASN A 188 -18.83 0.67 24.05
N ILE A 189 -18.24 1.83 24.37
CA ILE A 189 -16.80 2.08 24.17
C ILE A 189 -15.94 1.33 25.21
N ILE A 190 -16.42 1.18 26.46
CA ILE A 190 -15.62 0.70 27.60
C ILE A 190 -15.60 -0.84 27.70
N GLY A 191 -16.51 -1.54 27.03
CA GLY A 191 -16.74 -2.98 27.28
C GLY A 191 -16.74 -3.90 26.06
N HIS A 192 -16.28 -3.45 24.88
CA HIS A 192 -16.49 -4.22 23.65
C HIS A 192 -15.35 -5.18 23.31
N THR A 193 -15.74 -6.38 22.87
CA THR A 193 -14.86 -7.30 22.14
C THR A 193 -14.82 -6.91 20.67
N TYR A 194 -13.69 -7.03 19.98
CA TYR A 194 -13.57 -6.63 18.57
C TYR A 194 -13.74 -7.85 17.64
N PRO A 195 -14.97 -8.20 17.21
CA PRO A 195 -15.19 -9.38 16.39
C PRO A 195 -14.49 -9.26 15.05
N ALA A 196 -13.93 -10.36 14.56
CA ALA A 196 -13.40 -10.41 13.18
C ALA A 196 -14.51 -10.28 12.13
N ALA A 197 -15.73 -10.70 12.48
CA ALA A 197 -16.91 -10.61 11.63
C ALA A 197 -17.27 -9.14 11.36
N GLY A 198 -17.92 -8.88 10.22
CA GLY A 198 -18.37 -7.54 9.83
C GLY A 198 -17.34 -6.70 9.06
N ARG A 199 -16.04 -6.91 9.23
CA ARG A 199 -15.02 -6.15 8.48
C ARG A 199 -15.17 -6.35 6.96
N SER A 200 -15.00 -5.26 6.20
CA SER A 200 -14.96 -5.34 4.74
C SER A 200 -13.78 -6.23 4.29
N ARG A 201 -13.89 -6.85 3.12
CA ARG A 201 -12.77 -7.64 2.54
C ARG A 201 -11.49 -6.82 2.40
N PHE A 202 -11.64 -5.52 2.15
CA PHE A 202 -10.51 -4.60 2.07
C PHE A 202 -9.90 -4.35 3.45
N LEU A 203 -10.72 -4.08 4.46
CA LEU A 203 -10.28 -3.88 5.83
C LEU A 203 -9.65 -5.13 6.44
N ALA A 204 -10.02 -6.34 5.98
CA ALA A 204 -9.41 -7.61 6.40
C ALA A 204 -7.90 -7.70 6.07
N LEU A 205 -7.40 -6.88 5.15
CA LEU A 205 -5.97 -6.82 4.82
C LEU A 205 -5.16 -6.01 5.84
N PHE A 206 -5.81 -5.21 6.69
CA PHE A 206 -5.17 -4.32 7.65
C PHE A 206 -5.10 -4.93 9.05
N PRO A 207 -4.19 -4.41 9.92
CA PRO A 207 -4.16 -4.77 11.33
C PRO A 207 -5.51 -4.62 12.02
N ARG A 208 -5.73 -5.37 13.09
CA ARG A 208 -6.96 -5.33 13.88
C ARG A 208 -6.69 -5.17 15.37
N PRO A 209 -7.55 -4.46 16.10
CA PRO A 209 -7.54 -4.53 17.54
C PRO A 209 -7.97 -5.93 17.99
N ILE A 210 -7.25 -6.51 18.95
CA ILE A 210 -7.60 -7.77 19.60
C ILE A 210 -8.17 -7.54 21.00
N SER A 211 -7.73 -6.48 21.67
CA SER A 211 -8.24 -6.01 22.95
C SER A 211 -7.98 -4.51 23.06
N VAL A 212 -8.80 -3.82 23.85
CA VAL A 212 -8.58 -2.44 24.23
C VAL A 212 -8.72 -2.34 25.74
N ASP A 213 -7.66 -1.87 26.38
CA ASP A 213 -7.66 -1.57 27.80
C ASP A 213 -8.27 -0.17 27.98
N ALA A 214 -9.60 -0.15 28.11
CA ALA A 214 -10.42 1.05 28.29
C ALA A 214 -11.15 0.95 29.63
N GLN A 215 -10.67 1.63 30.68
CA GLN A 215 -11.28 1.54 32.02
C GLN A 215 -12.32 2.65 32.29
N SER A 216 -12.10 3.86 31.77
CA SER A 216 -13.02 4.99 31.91
C SER A 216 -12.95 5.91 30.69
N LEU A 217 -13.89 6.84 30.57
CA LEU A 217 -13.88 7.86 29.51
C LEU A 217 -13.51 9.24 30.06
N ASP A 218 -12.86 9.30 31.22
CA ASP A 218 -12.53 10.58 31.84
C ASP A 218 -11.33 11.23 31.15
N ILE A 219 -11.26 12.56 31.21
CA ILE A 219 -10.15 13.31 30.62
C ILE A 219 -8.83 12.88 31.25
N GLY A 220 -7.79 12.70 30.43
CA GLY A 220 -6.47 12.22 30.85
C GLY A 220 -6.37 10.70 30.96
N THR A 221 -7.47 9.96 30.80
CA THR A 221 -7.43 8.49 30.80
C THR A 221 -6.75 7.99 29.54
N ILE A 222 -5.86 7.01 29.72
CA ILE A 222 -5.11 6.36 28.65
C ILE A 222 -5.81 5.09 28.24
N HIS A 223 -6.07 4.93 26.94
CA HIS A 223 -6.63 3.74 26.32
C HIS A 223 -5.57 3.08 25.47
N THR A 224 -5.28 1.82 25.74
CA THR A 224 -4.29 1.05 24.99
C THR A 224 -4.99 0.00 24.15
N ALA A 225 -4.95 0.16 22.83
CA ALA A 225 -5.43 -0.83 21.89
C ALA A 225 -4.29 -1.77 21.49
N HIS A 226 -4.44 -3.06 21.80
CA HIS A 226 -3.51 -4.09 21.35
C HIS A 226 -3.89 -4.52 19.94
N MET A 227 -2.95 -4.36 19.01
CA MET A 227 -3.14 -4.59 17.59
C MET A 227 -2.43 -5.87 17.14
N GLU A 228 -3.10 -6.67 16.33
CA GLU A 228 -2.53 -7.84 15.66
C GLU A 228 -2.59 -7.65 14.14
N TYR A 229 -1.46 -7.93 13.49
CA TYR A 229 -1.36 -7.99 12.04
C TYR A 229 -0.84 -9.34 11.56
N ARG A 230 -1.64 -10.03 10.75
CA ARG A 230 -1.29 -11.33 10.15
C ARG A 230 -0.71 -11.09 8.76
N ARG A 231 0.62 -10.96 8.69
CA ARG A 231 1.32 -10.52 7.47
C ARG A 231 1.09 -11.39 6.25
N TRP A 232 0.74 -12.67 6.42
CA TRP A 232 0.49 -13.61 5.33
C TRP A 232 -0.91 -14.25 5.40
N GLY A 233 -1.83 -13.67 6.20
CA GLY A 233 -3.17 -14.22 6.40
C GLY A 233 -3.24 -15.52 7.21
N LEU A 234 -2.10 -16.15 7.49
CA LEU A 234 -1.99 -17.36 8.29
C LEU A 234 -1.86 -17.00 9.78
N ALA A 235 -2.68 -17.63 10.63
CA ALA A 235 -2.82 -17.27 12.05
C ALA A 235 -1.55 -17.48 12.90
N HIS A 236 -0.60 -18.29 12.45
CA HIS A 236 0.56 -18.72 13.24
C HIS A 236 1.91 -18.34 12.61
N ILE A 237 1.92 -17.70 11.44
CA ILE A 237 3.14 -17.43 10.69
C ILE A 237 3.24 -15.93 10.45
N ASN A 238 4.35 -15.33 10.86
CA ASN A 238 4.69 -13.93 10.61
C ASN A 238 3.59 -12.95 11.13
N VAL A 239 3.25 -13.10 12.41
CA VAL A 239 2.29 -12.22 13.10
C VAL A 239 3.07 -11.09 13.75
N HIS A 240 2.65 -9.85 13.48
CA HIS A 240 3.18 -8.68 14.16
C HIS A 240 2.16 -8.19 15.19
N ARG A 241 2.63 -7.91 16.40
CA ARG A 241 1.83 -7.34 17.49
C ARG A 241 2.46 -6.02 17.88
N GLY A 242 1.60 -5.04 18.12
CA GLY A 242 1.97 -3.74 18.62
C GLY A 242 0.76 -3.11 19.29
N THR A 243 0.89 -1.86 19.67
CA THR A 243 -0.08 -1.12 20.46
C THR A 243 -0.34 0.25 19.84
N THR A 244 -1.55 0.74 20.06
CA THR A 244 -1.92 2.11 19.74
C THR A 244 -2.52 2.71 21.00
N VAL A 245 -1.91 3.79 21.48
CA VAL A 245 -2.23 4.43 22.74
C VAL A 245 -2.87 5.79 22.47
N MET A 246 -4.04 6.00 23.04
CA MET A 246 -4.79 7.25 22.93
C MET A 246 -5.12 7.82 24.32
N GLU A 247 -5.21 9.13 24.40
CA GLU A 247 -5.53 9.87 25.63
C GLU A 247 -6.73 10.77 25.36
N PHE A 248 -7.76 10.69 26.21
CA PHE A 248 -8.94 11.56 26.09
C PHE A 248 -8.61 12.99 26.52
N THR A 249 -8.85 13.94 25.62
CA THR A 249 -8.67 15.38 25.84
C THR A 249 -9.99 16.10 26.11
N GLU A 250 -11.11 15.51 25.70
CA GLU A 250 -12.46 16.03 25.96
C GLU A 250 -13.39 14.86 26.29
N SER A 251 -14.20 15.01 27.35
CA SER A 251 -15.25 14.06 27.68
C SER A 251 -16.47 14.77 28.24
N THR A 252 -17.52 14.81 27.43
CA THR A 252 -18.85 15.33 27.78
C THR A 252 -19.91 14.29 27.41
N PRO A 253 -21.15 14.41 27.91
CA PRO A 253 -22.21 13.45 27.59
C PRO A 253 -22.45 13.26 26.08
N THR A 254 -22.14 14.26 25.25
CA THR A 254 -22.39 14.26 23.80
C THR A 254 -21.13 14.36 22.94
N ARG A 255 -19.94 14.54 23.54
CA ARG A 255 -18.67 14.65 22.81
C ARG A 255 -17.55 13.93 23.51
N LEU A 256 -16.72 13.26 22.72
CA LEU A 256 -15.44 12.72 23.15
C LEU A 256 -14.37 13.15 22.16
N ARG A 257 -13.19 13.52 22.66
CA ARG A 257 -11.99 13.70 21.84
C ARG A 257 -10.83 12.99 22.48
N ALA A 258 -10.01 12.36 21.65
CA ALA A 258 -8.77 11.74 22.04
C ALA A 258 -7.65 12.13 21.07
N ARG A 259 -6.43 12.16 21.59
CA ARG A 259 -5.21 12.29 20.80
C ARG A 259 -4.42 10.98 20.88
N PHE A 260 -3.78 10.61 19.79
CA PHE A 260 -2.86 9.48 19.78
C PHE A 260 -1.52 9.93 20.34
N ILE A 261 -1.03 9.24 21.37
CA ILE A 261 0.22 9.59 22.05
C ILE A 261 1.36 8.65 21.71
N HIS A 262 1.02 7.42 21.32
CA HIS A 262 1.99 6.41 20.90
C HIS A 262 1.33 5.41 19.95
N ASP A 263 2.07 4.96 18.93
CA ASP A 263 1.63 3.91 18.02
C ASP A 263 2.85 3.13 17.52
N ASP A 264 3.04 1.92 18.04
CA ASP A 264 4.00 0.93 17.54
C ASP A 264 3.29 -0.22 16.81
N SER A 265 1.99 -0.09 16.55
CA SER A 265 1.26 -1.01 15.68
C SER A 265 1.81 -0.99 14.26
N TYR A 266 1.48 -2.02 13.48
CA TYR A 266 1.90 -2.08 12.08
C TYR A 266 1.28 -0.97 11.21
N LEU A 267 0.19 -0.31 11.66
CA LEU A 267 -0.39 0.84 10.95
C LEU A 267 0.53 2.06 10.98
N SER A 268 1.38 2.19 12.01
CA SER A 268 2.33 3.30 12.19
C SER A 268 3.35 3.40 11.04
N HIS A 269 3.55 2.32 10.27
CA HIS A 269 4.38 2.33 9.06
C HIS A 269 3.71 3.03 7.87
N TYR A 270 2.38 3.17 7.89
CA TYR A 270 1.60 3.65 6.75
C TYR A 270 1.03 5.06 6.98
N MET A 271 0.63 5.32 8.22
CA MET A 271 0.02 6.57 8.63
C MET A 271 0.38 6.88 10.08
N ASN A 272 0.29 8.16 10.45
CA ASN A 272 0.40 8.63 11.81
C ASN A 272 -0.99 9.12 12.24
N PHE A 273 -1.68 8.39 13.11
CA PHE A 273 -2.93 8.90 13.66
C PHE A 273 -2.65 10.04 14.64
N GLU A 274 -3.47 11.08 14.62
CA GLU A 274 -3.28 12.26 15.45
C GLU A 274 -4.46 12.50 16.36
N THR A 275 -5.67 12.46 15.80
CA THR A 275 -6.90 12.80 16.52
C THR A 275 -8.00 11.80 16.25
N TRP A 276 -8.81 11.56 17.28
CA TRP A 276 -10.07 10.84 17.20
C TRP A 276 -11.14 11.67 17.90
N ALA A 277 -12.31 11.81 17.30
CA ALA A 277 -13.41 12.55 17.87
C ALA A 277 -14.73 11.82 17.62
N LEU A 278 -15.59 11.84 18.62
CA LEU A 278 -16.95 11.34 18.57
C LEU A 278 -17.90 12.46 18.98
N GLU A 279 -18.87 12.75 18.12
CA GLU A 279 -19.92 13.71 18.38
C GLU A 279 -21.27 13.01 18.31
N MET A 280 -22.13 13.25 19.30
CA MET A 280 -23.42 12.62 19.46
C MET A 280 -24.50 13.70 19.57
N THR A 281 -25.46 13.67 18.65
CA THR A 281 -26.61 14.58 18.66
C THR A 281 -27.87 13.75 18.93
N PRO A 282 -28.53 13.90 20.08
CA PRO A 282 -29.80 13.23 20.34
C PRO A 282 -30.86 13.74 19.37
N LEU A 283 -31.58 12.83 18.71
CA LEU A 283 -32.63 13.17 17.73
C LEU A 283 -34.03 13.04 18.35
N THR A 284 -34.30 11.88 18.96
CA THR A 284 -35.57 11.55 19.64
C THR A 284 -35.27 10.67 20.85
N THR A 285 -36.31 10.28 21.62
CA THR A 285 -36.16 9.33 22.73
C THR A 285 -35.63 7.99 22.21
N GLY A 286 -34.35 7.71 22.45
CA GLY A 286 -33.70 6.46 22.04
C GLY A 286 -32.98 6.49 20.70
N GLN A 287 -32.93 7.62 19.98
CA GLN A 287 -32.11 7.75 18.76
C GLN A 287 -31.05 8.83 18.90
N THR A 288 -29.84 8.50 18.46
CA THR A 288 -28.69 9.41 18.47
C THR A 288 -28.01 9.39 17.11
N GLN A 289 -27.81 10.57 16.54
CA GLN A 289 -26.90 10.73 15.42
C GLN A 289 -25.46 10.76 15.95
N VAL A 290 -24.65 9.83 15.48
CA VAL A 290 -23.26 9.66 15.90
C VAL A 290 -22.33 9.96 14.73
N THR A 291 -21.39 10.87 14.93
CA THR A 291 -20.34 11.21 13.97
C THR A 291 -18.99 10.87 14.56
N ILE A 292 -18.23 9.98 13.91
CA ILE A 292 -16.83 9.70 14.23
C ILE A 292 -15.96 10.44 13.23
N THR A 293 -14.92 11.10 13.73
CA THR A 293 -13.90 11.77 12.92
C THR A 293 -12.51 11.33 13.35
N VAL A 294 -11.67 10.99 12.38
CA VAL A 294 -10.26 10.63 12.61
C VAL A 294 -9.37 11.49 11.73
N GLY A 295 -8.37 12.13 12.35
CA GLY A 295 -7.29 12.84 11.69
C GLY A 295 -6.01 12.01 11.69
N TYR A 296 -5.34 11.95 10.55
CA TYR A 296 -4.06 11.25 10.40
C TYR A 296 -3.18 11.92 9.34
N GLU A 297 -1.87 11.70 9.45
CA GLU A 297 -0.91 12.01 8.39
C GLU A 297 -0.51 10.76 7.61
N ARG A 298 -0.57 10.86 6.28
CA ARG A 298 -0.04 9.81 5.39
C ARG A 298 1.49 9.82 5.39
N LYS A 299 2.09 8.64 5.63
CA LYS A 299 3.55 8.44 5.51
C LYS A 299 3.99 7.98 4.13
N LEU A 300 3.12 7.33 3.37
CA LEU A 300 3.49 6.71 2.08
C LEU A 300 3.27 7.63 0.89
N ALA A 301 4.27 7.75 0.02
CA ALA A 301 4.18 8.31 -1.33
C ALA A 301 4.21 7.18 -2.40
N PRO A 302 3.59 7.38 -3.58
CA PRO A 302 3.01 8.62 -4.06
C PRO A 302 1.57 8.88 -3.58
N ALA A 303 1.23 10.17 -3.42
CA ALA A 303 -0.04 10.65 -2.88
C ALA A 303 -1.23 10.19 -3.70
N TRP A 304 -1.14 10.27 -5.03
CA TRP A 304 -2.22 9.90 -5.94
C TRP A 304 -2.66 8.44 -5.78
N TYR A 305 -1.77 7.57 -5.30
CA TYR A 305 -2.06 6.16 -5.06
C TYR A 305 -2.46 5.88 -3.61
N PHE A 306 -1.62 6.29 -2.64
CA PHE A 306 -1.82 5.91 -1.25
C PHE A 306 -2.87 6.76 -0.53
N ALA A 307 -3.06 8.04 -0.90
CA ALA A 307 -4.07 8.88 -0.26
C ALA A 307 -5.51 8.33 -0.41
N PRO A 308 -6.02 8.00 -1.62
CA PRO A 308 -7.37 7.47 -1.75
C PRO A 308 -7.54 6.11 -1.07
N LEU A 309 -6.50 5.26 -1.14
CA LEU A 309 -6.49 3.94 -0.53
C LEU A 309 -6.57 4.00 1.01
N GLN A 310 -5.74 4.83 1.63
CA GLN A 310 -5.73 5.03 3.08
C GLN A 310 -7.03 5.69 3.55
N LYS A 311 -7.52 6.70 2.81
CA LYS A 311 -8.82 7.33 3.10
C LYS A 311 -9.96 6.33 3.08
N LYS A 312 -9.94 5.39 2.12
CA LYS A 312 -10.89 4.28 2.08
C LYS A 312 -10.70 3.32 3.27
N ALA A 313 -9.47 2.96 3.63
CA ALA A 313 -9.22 2.03 4.74
C ALA A 313 -9.71 2.61 6.08
N VAL A 314 -9.41 3.88 6.34
CA VAL A 314 -9.91 4.59 7.53
C VAL A 314 -11.43 4.71 7.48
N GLY A 315 -12.01 5.06 6.33
CA GLY A 315 -13.46 5.11 6.13
C GLY A 315 -14.16 3.79 6.46
N ASP A 316 -13.71 2.68 5.86
CA ASP A 316 -14.24 1.34 6.14
C ASP A 316 -14.07 0.96 7.62
N GLY A 317 -12.98 1.40 8.27
CA GLY A 317 -12.74 1.21 9.70
C GLY A 317 -13.74 1.97 10.58
N LEU A 318 -14.07 3.22 10.21
CA LEU A 318 -15.08 4.02 10.90
C LEU A 318 -16.49 3.44 10.71
N ASP A 319 -16.80 2.96 9.50
CA ASP A 319 -18.08 2.31 9.20
C ASP A 319 -18.24 1.02 10.04
N TYR A 320 -17.17 0.23 10.15
CA TYR A 320 -17.13 -0.93 11.06
C TYR A 320 -17.30 -0.50 12.53
N ALA A 321 -16.63 0.57 12.98
CA ALA A 321 -16.77 1.03 14.35
C ALA A 321 -18.19 1.52 14.67
N LEU A 322 -18.83 2.25 13.77
CA LEU A 322 -20.21 2.72 13.94
C LEU A 322 -21.18 1.54 14.07
N ARG A 323 -21.05 0.52 13.21
CA ARG A 323 -21.99 -0.60 13.17
C ARG A 323 -21.73 -1.64 14.25
N ASP A 324 -20.48 -2.07 14.40
CA ASP A 324 -20.14 -3.26 15.16
C ASP A 324 -19.57 -2.94 16.55
N ILE A 325 -19.11 -1.72 16.81
CA ILE A 325 -18.57 -1.31 18.13
C ILE A 325 -19.56 -0.39 18.85
N LEU A 326 -20.02 0.68 18.20
CA LEU A 326 -20.89 1.68 18.83
C LEU A 326 -22.37 1.33 18.72
N GLY A 327 -22.79 0.75 17.60
CA GLY A 327 -24.16 0.35 17.31
C GLY A 327 -24.55 -1.12 17.47
N PRO A 328 -23.78 -2.04 18.12
CA PRO A 328 -24.28 -3.39 18.32
C PRO A 328 -25.54 -3.31 19.20
N ALA A 329 -26.65 -3.76 18.64
CA ALA A 329 -27.88 -3.96 19.40
C ALA A 329 -27.60 -4.99 20.50
N GLN A 330 -27.96 -4.66 21.74
CA GLN A 330 -28.03 -5.62 22.85
C GLN A 330 -29.23 -6.54 22.66
#